data_AF-A0AA37XKU2-F1
#
_entry.id   AF-A0AA37XKU2-F1
#
_cell.length_a   1.000
_cell.length_b   1.000
_cell.length_c   1.000
_cell.angle_alpha   90.00
_cell.angle_beta   90.00
_cell.angle_gamma   90.00
#
_symmetry.space_group_name_H-M   'P 1'
#
loop_
_entity.id
_entity.type
_entity.pdbx_description
1 polymer ?
#
loop_
_entity_poly.entity_id
_entity_poly.type
_entity_poly.pdbx_seq_one_letter_code
_entity_poly.pdbx_strand_id
1 'polypeptide(L)' 'MCRAIRTIEIGRDRPDENRMGHEQQLENLTEELGDVLDNLFIIADKYDISLEEIMNSHKEKLQNRYKNSFQKE' A
#
# COMPACT_ATOMS: atom_id res chain seq x y z
N MET A 1 6.98 6.86 8.09
CA MET A 1 7.36 5.47 7.75
C MET A 1 6.40 4.58 8.54
N CYS A 2 5.67 3.70 7.85
CA CYS A 2 4.68 2.77 8.40
C CYS A 2 5.32 1.94 9.54
N ARG A 3 4.73 1.98 10.75
CA ARG A 3 5.34 1.36 11.95
C ARG A 3 5.31 -0.16 11.84
N ALA A 4 4.23 -0.71 11.28
CA ALA A 4 4.11 -2.13 10.98
C ALA A 4 5.19 -2.62 10.01
N ILE A 5 5.44 -1.90 8.91
CA ILE A 5 6.52 -2.25 7.95
C ILE A 5 7.88 -2.23 8.63
N ARG A 6 8.21 -1.20 9.42
CA ARG A 6 9.49 -1.15 10.16
C ARG A 6 9.63 -2.33 11.13
N THR A 7 8.53 -2.68 11.80
CA THR A 7 8.49 -3.81 12.75
C THR A 7 8.73 -5.16 12.05
N ILE A 8 8.25 -5.32 10.81
CA ILE A 8 8.47 -6.52 9.99
C ILE A 8 9.89 -6.57 9.41
N GLU A 9 10.35 -5.46 8.83
CA GLU A 9 11.61 -5.41 8.04
C GLU A 9 12.88 -5.29 8.91
N ILE A 10 12.82 -4.53 10.01
CA ILE A 10 14.00 -4.16 10.80
C ILE A 10 13.92 -4.71 12.23
N GLY A 11 12.70 -4.92 12.74
CA GLY A 11 12.44 -5.26 14.13
C GLY A 11 12.05 -4.05 14.98
N ARG A 12 11.88 -4.25 16.29
CA ARG A 12 11.39 -3.21 17.20
C ARG A 12 12.49 -2.21 17.59
N ASP A 13 12.15 -0.93 17.61
CA ASP A 13 13.03 0.17 18.03
C ASP A 13 13.34 0.15 19.55
N ARG A 14 12.68 -0.72 20.34
CA ARG A 14 12.82 -0.83 21.79
C ARG A 14 13.04 -2.28 22.26
N PRO A 15 14.10 -2.56 23.04
CA PRO A 15 14.44 -3.92 23.48
C PRO A 15 13.51 -4.47 24.57
N ASP A 16 12.75 -3.63 25.26
CA ASP A 16 11.79 -3.98 26.32
C ASP A 16 10.41 -4.42 25.80
N GLU A 17 10.16 -4.27 24.50
CA GLU A 17 8.90 -4.60 23.88
C GLU A 17 8.82 -6.09 23.49
N ASN A 18 7.77 -6.79 23.95
CA ASN A 18 7.54 -8.19 23.60
C ASN A 18 7.42 -8.38 22.07
N ARG A 19 8.09 -9.42 21.55
CA ARG A 19 8.00 -9.80 20.14
C ARG A 19 6.57 -10.25 19.83
N MET A 20 5.97 -9.63 18.82
CA MET A 20 4.68 -10.07 18.29
C MET A 20 4.88 -11.32 17.44
N GLY A 21 3.88 -12.20 17.43
CA GLY A 21 3.80 -13.26 16.44
C GLY A 21 3.65 -12.67 15.03
N HIS A 22 4.09 -13.42 14.03
CA HIS A 22 4.02 -13.02 12.63
C HIS A 22 2.59 -12.66 12.17
N GLU A 23 1.58 -13.41 12.61
CA GLU A 23 0.18 -13.11 12.30
C GLU A 23 -0.24 -11.73 12.83
N GLN A 24 0.11 -11.41 14.07
CA GLN A 24 -0.20 -10.11 14.66
C GLN A 24 0.55 -8.96 13.97
N GLN A 25 1.76 -9.20 13.47
CA GLN A 25 2.50 -8.21 12.68
C GLN A 25 1.80 -7.94 11.34
N LEU A 26 1.26 -8.99 10.70
CA LEU A 26 0.50 -8.87 9.47
C LEU A 26 -0.83 -8.16 9.69
N GLU A 27 -1.56 -8.48 10.76
CA GLU A 27 -2.81 -7.78 11.13
C GLU A 27 -2.57 -6.28 11.28
N ASN A 28 -1.54 -5.89 12.02
CA ASN A 28 -1.17 -4.48 12.19
C ASN A 28 -0.80 -3.81 10.85
N LEU A 29 -0.12 -4.54 9.95
CA LEU A 29 0.19 -4.02 8.63
C LEU A 29 -1.08 -3.83 7.80
N THR A 30 -2.00 -4.78 7.84
CA THR A 30 -3.29 -4.70 7.15
C THR A 30 -4.11 -3.51 7.66
N GLU A 31 -4.12 -3.26 8.97
CA GLU A 31 -4.77 -2.08 9.57
C GLU A 31 -4.14 -0.77 9.07
N GLU A 32 -2.80 -0.64 9.13
CA GLU A 32 -2.11 0.56 8.65
C GLU A 32 -2.31 0.78 7.13
N LEU A 33 -2.45 -0.28 6.34
CA LEU A 33 -2.82 -0.19 4.92
C LEU A 33 -4.28 0.25 4.74
N GLY A 34 -5.18 -0.21 5.60
CA GLY A 34 -6.58 0.21 5.66
C GLY A 34 -6.70 1.72 5.90
N ASP A 35 -5.97 2.26 6.89
CA ASP A 35 -5.95 3.71 7.17
C ASP A 35 -5.49 4.54 5.95
N VAL A 36 -4.53 4.03 5.19
CA VAL A 36 -4.06 4.68 3.96
C VAL A 36 -5.14 4.64 2.88
N LEU A 37 -5.86 3.53 2.74
CA LEU A 37 -6.98 3.40 1.81
C LEU A 37 -8.14 4.31 2.20
N ASP A 38 -8.47 4.43 3.48
CA ASP A 38 -9.54 5.32 3.97
C ASP A 38 -9.25 6.77 3.60
N ASN A 39 -8.01 7.23 3.79
CA ASN A 39 -7.59 8.56 3.34
C ASN A 39 -7.78 8.74 1.82
N LEU A 40 -7.44 7.72 1.02
CA LEU A 40 -7.62 7.76 -0.42
C LEU A 40 -9.11 7.80 -0.80
N PHE A 41 -9.97 7.02 -0.13
CA PHE A 41 -11.41 7.01 -0.38
C PHE A 41 -12.07 8.34 -0.03
N ILE A 42 -11.71 8.96 1.10
CA ILE A 42 -12.21 10.28 1.49
C ILE A 42 -11.87 11.33 0.42
N ILE A 43 -10.65 11.27 -0.14
CA ILE A 43 -10.25 12.19 -1.21
C ILE A 43 -11.01 11.88 -2.49
N ALA A 44 -11.12 10.61 -2.88
CA ALA A 44 -11.80 10.20 -4.10
C ALA A 44 -13.28 10.62 -4.08
N ASP A 45 -13.99 10.36 -2.97
CA ASP A 45 -15.38 10.77 -2.73
C ASP A 45 -15.55 12.30 -2.81
N LYS A 46 -14.66 13.06 -2.16
CA LYS A 46 -14.67 14.54 -2.20
C LYS A 46 -14.66 15.11 -3.62
N TYR A 47 -14.05 14.40 -4.58
CA TYR A 47 -13.93 14.84 -5.96
C TYR A 47 -14.83 14.06 -6.93
N ASP A 48 -15.74 13.22 -6.43
CA ASP A 48 -16.61 12.36 -7.24
C ASP A 48 -15.81 11.46 -8.22
N ILE A 49 -14.70 10.91 -7.72
CA ILE A 49 -13.83 9.99 -8.48
C ILE A 49 -14.00 8.59 -7.90
N SER A 50 -14.30 7.62 -8.75
CA SER A 50 -14.38 6.22 -8.35
C SER A 50 -13.01 5.56 -8.25
N LEU A 51 -12.88 4.53 -7.41
CA LEU A 51 -11.67 3.71 -7.34
C LEU A 51 -11.37 3.04 -8.69
N GLU A 52 -12.40 2.64 -9.42
CA GLU A 52 -12.25 2.04 -10.75
C GLU A 52 -11.55 3.00 -11.73
N GLU A 53 -11.96 4.27 -11.76
CA GLU A 53 -11.31 5.30 -12.60
C GLU A 53 -9.84 5.49 -12.22
N ILE A 54 -9.52 5.54 -10.92
CA ILE A 54 -8.14 5.64 -10.44
C ILE A 54 -7.31 4.45 -10.94
N MET A 55 -7.83 3.23 -10.79
CA MET A 55 -7.14 2.00 -11.18
C MET A 55 -6.96 1.90 -12.71
N ASN A 56 -7.99 2.25 -13.48
CA ASN A 56 -7.92 2.25 -14.94
C ASN A 56 -6.91 3.28 -15.46
N SER A 57 -6.92 4.50 -14.92
CA SER A 57 -5.95 5.55 -15.26
C SER A 57 -4.51 5.12 -14.96
N HIS A 58 -4.28 4.52 -13.79
CA HIS A 58 -2.96 4.04 -13.41
C HIS A 58 -2.49 2.88 -14.30
N LYS A 59 -3.37 1.91 -14.59
CA LYS A 59 -3.10 0.79 -15.49
C LYS A 59 -2.70 1.28 -16.88
N GLU A 60 -3.47 2.20 -17.46
CA GLU A 60 -3.18 2.75 -18.79
C GLU A 60 -1.81 3.45 -18.81
N LYS A 61 -1.50 4.25 -17.77
CA LYS A 61 -0.20 4.92 -17.63
C LYS A 61 0.96 3.91 -17.58
N LEU A 62 0.82 2.81 -16.83
CA LEU A 62 1.82 1.74 -16.77
C LEU A 62 1.96 1.04 -18.12
N GLN A 63 0.84 0.68 -18.75
CA GLN A 63 0.85 0.04 -20.07
C GLN A 63 1.54 0.91 -21.11
N ASN A 64 1.24 2.21 -21.14
CA ASN A 64 1.89 3.16 -22.04
C ASN A 64 3.39 3.31 -21.76
N ARG A 65 3.80 3.29 -20.48
CA ARG A 65 5.23 3.33 -20.10
C ARG A 65 6.00 2.11 -20.59
N TYR A 66 5.40 0.92 -20.53
CA TYR A 66 6.07 -0.35 -20.87
C TYR A 66 5.71 -0.89 -22.27
N LYS A 67 4.93 -0.17 -23.08
CA LYS A 67 4.55 -0.55 -24.47
C LYS A 67 5.74 -0.90 -25.38
N ASN A 68 6.91 -0.31 -25.11
CA ASN A 68 8.15 -0.57 -25.87
C ASN A 68 9.10 -1.55 -25.17
N SER A 69 8.80 -1.94 -23.93
CA SER A 69 9.65 -2.86 -23.14
C SER A 69 9.35 -4.34 -23.46
N PHE A 70 8.21 -4.63 -24.09
CA PHE A 70 7.79 -5.97 -24.50
C PHE A 70 7.90 -6.24 -26.01
N GLN A 71 8.49 -5.31 -26.80
CA GLN A 71 8.76 -5.51 -28.24
C GLN A 71 10.20 -5.98 -28.49
N LYS A 72 10.62 -7.03 -27.78
CA LYS A 72 11.78 -7.84 -28.16
C LYS A 72 11.30 -9.26 -28.39
N GLU A 73 10.91 -9.54 -29.62
CA GLU A 73 10.97 -10.84 -30.30
C GLU A 73 10.86 -10.62 -31.81
#